data_AF-D4YUI7-F1
#
_entry.id   AF-D4YUI7-F1
#
_cell.length_a   1.000
_cell.length_b   1.000
_cell.length_c   1.000
_cell.angle_alpha   90.00
_cell.angle_beta   90.00
_cell.angle_gamma   90.00
#
_symmetry.space_group_name_H-M   'P 1'
#
loop_
_entity.id
_entity.type
_entity.pdbx_description
1 polymer ?
#
loop_
_entity_poly.entity_id
_entity_poly.type
_entity_poly.pdbx_seq_one_letter_code
_entity_poly.pdbx_strand_id
1 'polypeptide(L)' 'MGKGLNQGLTQGTVEAIKNDIKSYRKFGISDEQILEELITNFADQIPVEKLKRLMKD' A
#
# COMPACT_ATOMS: atom_id res chain seq x y z
N MET A 1 25.79 4.14 15.65
CA MET A 1 24.45 4.56 16.14
C MET A 1 23.54 4.69 14.92
N GLY A 2 22.80 3.63 14.59
CA GLY A 2 21.90 3.60 13.42
C GLY A 2 20.76 4.58 13.64
N LYS A 3 20.74 5.66 12.86
CA LYS A 3 19.67 6.64 12.88
C LYS A 3 18.36 5.96 12.50
N GLY A 4 17.34 6.21 13.31
CA GLY A 4 16.07 5.51 13.31
C GLY A 4 15.33 5.51 11.97
N LEU A 5 14.62 4.41 11.76
CA LEU A 5 13.71 4.09 10.67
C LEU A 5 12.48 5.02 10.65
N ASN A 6 12.69 6.34 10.57
CA ASN A 6 11.69 7.27 10.07
C ASN A 6 11.90 7.42 8.54
N GLN A 7 11.91 6.30 7.81
CA GLN A 7 11.73 6.34 6.36
C GLN A 7 10.25 6.57 6.12
N GLY A 8 9.84 7.85 6.17
CA GLY A 8 8.55 8.27 5.67
C GLY A 8 8.38 7.71 4.27
N LEU A 9 7.29 6.97 4.08
CA LEU A 9 6.82 6.44 2.80
C LEU A 9 7.34 7.22 1.61
N THR A 10 8.32 6.65 0.91
CA THR A 10 8.86 7.30 -0.27
C THR A 10 7.77 7.39 -1.34
N GLN A 11 7.80 8.44 -2.17
CA GLN A 11 6.85 8.55 -3.29
C GLN A 11 6.86 7.29 -4.17
N GLY A 12 8.02 6.67 -4.36
CA GLY A 12 8.16 5.42 -5.11
C GLY A 12 7.34 4.26 -4.52
N THR A 13 7.32 4.13 -3.18
CA THR A 13 6.50 3.11 -2.51
C THR A 13 5.00 3.35 -2.73
N VAL A 14 4.58 4.62 -2.68
CA VAL A 14 3.18 4.98 -2.90
C VAL A 14 2.75 4.74 -4.36
N GLU A 15 3.60 5.08 -5.32
CA GLU A 15 3.34 4.83 -6.74
C GLU A 15 3.30 3.33 -7.06
N ALA A 16 4.20 2.53 -6.48
CA ALA A 16 4.19 1.08 -6.64
C ALA A 16 2.86 0.48 -6.14
N ILE A 17 2.42 0.86 -4.93
CA ILE A 17 1.13 0.40 -4.37
C ILE A 17 -0.05 0.80 -5.27
N LYS A 18 -0.07 2.04 -5.78
CA LYS A 18 -1.12 2.47 -6.72
C LYS A 18 -1.11 1.65 -8.01
N ASN A 19 0.07 1.29 -8.51
CA ASN A 19 0.19 0.45 -9.71
C ASN A 19 -0.30 -0.98 -9.44
N ASP A 20 0.04 -1.54 -8.28
CA ASP A 20 -0.43 -2.87 -7.86
C ASP A 20 -1.95 -2.89 -7.73
N ILE A 21 -2.56 -1.91 -7.04
CA ILE A 21 -4.03 -1.77 -6.94
C ILE A 21 -4.68 -1.77 -8.33
N LYS A 22 -4.14 -0.98 -9.27
CA LYS A 22 -4.65 -0.93 -10.65
C LYS A 22 -4.51 -2.27 -11.36
N SER A 23 -3.38 -2.95 -11.16
CA SER A 23 -3.12 -4.27 -11.73
C SER A 23 -4.13 -5.30 -11.20
N TYR A 24 -4.28 -5.39 -9.88
CA TYR A 24 -5.23 -6.31 -9.25
C TYR A 24 -6.68 -6.05 -9.70
N ARG A 25 -7.10 -4.78 -9.81
CA ARG A 25 -8.42 -4.43 -10.37
C ARG A 25 -8.60 -4.89 -11.82
N LYS A 26 -7.57 -4.79 -12.65
CA LYS A 26 -7.60 -5.32 -14.04
C LYS A 26 -7.75 -6.83 -14.09
N PHE A 27 -7.22 -7.55 -13.10
CA PHE A 27 -7.42 -8.99 -12.95
C PHE A 27 -8.77 -9.37 -12.32
N GLY A 28 -9.61 -8.40 -11.96
CA GLY A 28 -10.92 -8.65 -11.35
C GLY A 28 -10.86 -9.01 -9.87
N ILE A 29 -9.74 -8.72 -9.19
CA ILE A 29 -9.65 -8.92 -7.74
C ILE A 29 -10.50 -7.85 -7.05
N SER A 30 -11.27 -8.27 -6.02
CA SER A 30 -12.11 -7.37 -5.24
C SER A 30 -11.26 -6.40 -4.40
N ASP A 31 -11.80 -5.22 -4.15
CA ASP A 31 -11.12 -4.22 -3.31
C ASP A 31 -10.83 -4.75 -1.90
N GLU A 32 -11.65 -5.64 -1.35
CA GLU A 32 -11.40 -6.28 -0.05
C GLU A 32 -10.12 -7.13 -0.07
N GLN A 33 -9.97 -8.00 -1.08
CA GLN A 33 -8.80 -8.85 -1.25
C GLN A 33 -7.53 -8.03 -1.54
N ILE A 34 -7.65 -6.97 -2.35
CA ILE A 34 -6.55 -6.04 -2.59
C ILE A 34 -6.13 -5.39 -1.27
N LEU A 35 -7.09 -4.94 -0.45
CA LEU A 35 -6.79 -4.32 0.83
C LEU A 35 -6.11 -5.30 1.79
N GLU A 36 -6.58 -6.56 1.87
CA GLU A 36 -5.97 -7.60 2.68
C GLU A 36 -4.50 -7.86 2.28
N GLU A 37 -4.23 -7.93 0.98
CA GLU A 37 -2.87 -8.07 0.46
C GLU A 37 -2.00 -6.86 0.83
N LEU A 38 -2.53 -5.65 0.69
CA LEU A 38 -1.80 -4.44 1.05
C LEU A 38 -1.51 -4.36 2.56
N ILE A 39 -2.46 -4.74 3.40
CA ILE A 39 -2.27 -4.80 4.85
C ILE A 39 -1.19 -5.81 5.17
N THR A 40 -1.26 -7.01 4.59
CA THR A 40 -0.28 -8.07 4.85
C THR A 40 1.14 -7.66 4.45
N ASN A 41 1.30 -7.00 3.30
CA ASN A 41 2.61 -6.63 2.76
C ASN A 41 3.15 -5.31 3.32
N PHE A 42 2.28 -4.38 3.74
CA PHE A 42 2.69 -3.01 4.05
C PHE A 42 2.20 -2.46 5.39
N ALA A 43 1.39 -3.16 6.19
CA ALA A 43 0.87 -2.61 7.46
C ALA A 43 1.95 -2.28 8.50
N ASP A 44 3.11 -2.94 8.41
CA ASP A 44 4.28 -2.65 9.26
C ASP A 44 4.91 -1.27 8.94
N GLN A 45 4.77 -0.82 7.69
CA GLN A 45 5.38 0.41 7.17
C GLN A 45 4.35 1.53 6.92
N ILE A 46 3.09 1.17 6.68
CA ILE A 46 2.01 2.05 6.23
C ILE A 46 0.79 1.80 7.09
N PRO A 47 0.26 2.82 7.78
CA PRO A 47 -0.99 2.69 8.50
C PRO A 47 -2.10 2.20 7.58
N VAL A 48 -2.91 1.25 8.06
CA VAL A 48 -4.03 0.69 7.30
C VAL A 48 -4.99 1.76 6.78
N GLU A 49 -5.21 2.84 7.54
CA GLU A 49 -5.99 3.99 7.08
C GLU A 49 -5.43 4.66 5.82
N LYS A 50 -4.10 4.73 5.70
CA LYS A 50 -3.43 5.29 4.53
C LYS A 50 -3.53 4.34 3.34
N LEU A 51 -3.41 3.02 3.55
CA LEU A 51 -3.68 2.01 2.51
C LEU A 51 -5.10 2.12 1.97
N LYS A 52 -6.10 2.25 2.86
CA LYS A 52 -7.51 2.46 2.48
C LYS A 52 -7.71 3.75 1.67
N ARG A 53 -6.98 4.82 1.98
CA ARG A 53 -7.02 6.06 1.19
C ARG A 53 -6.43 5.89 -0.20
N LEU A 54 -5.32 5.15 -0.33
CA LEU A 54 -4.68 4.89 -1.62
C LEU A 54 -5.56 4.08 -2.58
N MET A 55 -6.50 3.30 -2.07
CA MET A 55 -7.47 2.56 -2.88
C MET A 55 -8.63 3.42 -3.39
N LYS A 56 -8.89 4.56 -2.76
CA LYS A 56 -9.96 5.50 -3.15
C LYS A 56 -9.49 6.56 -4.16
N ASP A 57 -8.19 6.61 -4.41
CA ASP A 57 -7.52 7.50 -5.36
C ASP A 57 -7.47 6.85 -6.75
#